data_AF-A0A7V9UDQ1-F1
#
_entry.id   AF-A0A7V9UDQ1-F1
#
_cell.length_a   1.000
_cell.length_b   1.000
_cell.length_c   1.000
_cell.angle_alpha   90.00
_cell.angle_beta   90.00
_cell.angle_gamma   90.00
#
_symmetry.space_group_name_H-M   'P 1'
#
loop_
_entity.id
_entity.type
_entity.pdbx_description
1 polymer ?
#
loop_
_entity_poly.entity_id
_entity_poly.type
_entity_poly.pdbx_seq_one_letter_code
_entity_poly.pdbx_strand_id
1 'polypeptide(L)'
;MTTTTSLDAKSLVAQLLSEALRQAQGQPGVLVRDVPHLDPDAILSQLAELIEQDIDLRIAYLDDEARASAERTSLPEGAFSSRVEDAEQWRNMRDLSALIVVITRVDAAKLTSLEDFASVGPGQLRRFLVDRAATEFSEPNEVLPRWWTIIGADEQISFSDLIDYYLTLHPLAGAEIRDQAALQINRLGLLPDPAFFDGPSEKQLRKRIEDNRSLALRLANFSEEDRQKVDKALRAESDPTRRTELQQRLRDLQTYRRGGELGLTAADAQQLLNIRSALKPKPAPPPNDGEQDEPPPPPPPPPRNLTALAIENLLQEPDSE
;
A
#
# COMPACT_ATOMS: atom_id res chain seq x y z
N MET A 1 29.58 -12.16 17.58
CA MET A 1 28.82 -12.58 16.39
C MET A 1 27.48 -11.88 16.48
N THR A 2 27.35 -10.74 15.82
CA THR A 2 26.08 -10.02 15.72
C THR A 2 25.20 -10.81 14.77
N THR A 3 24.19 -11.49 15.31
CA THR A 3 23.08 -12.02 14.53
C THR A 3 22.35 -10.81 13.96
N THR A 4 22.52 -10.54 12.66
CA THR A 4 21.69 -9.58 11.94
C THR A 4 20.28 -10.18 11.90
N THR A 5 19.45 -9.81 12.88
CA THR A 5 18.04 -10.21 12.89
C THR A 5 17.40 -9.63 11.62
N SER A 6 16.90 -10.51 10.75
CA SER A 6 16.16 -10.08 9.56
C SER A 6 15.00 -9.21 10.01
N LEU A 7 14.91 -7.99 9.47
CA LEU A 7 13.82 -7.08 9.77
C LEU A 7 12.51 -7.68 9.23
N ASP A 8 11.51 -7.84 10.09
CA ASP A 8 10.17 -8.29 9.72
C ASP A 8 9.13 -7.17 9.96
N ALA A 9 7.89 -7.39 9.52
CA ALA A 9 6.82 -6.39 9.61
C ALA A 9 6.52 -5.96 11.06
N LYS A 10 6.56 -6.92 12.00
CA LYS A 10 6.30 -6.67 13.41
C LYS A 10 7.38 -5.79 14.03
N SER A 11 8.65 -6.11 13.77
CA SER A 11 9.81 -5.35 14.24
C SER A 11 9.84 -3.96 13.61
N LEU A 12 9.55 -3.83 12.32
CA LEU A 12 9.48 -2.54 11.64
C LEU A 12 8.39 -1.65 12.24
N VAL A 13 7.18 -2.17 12.46
CA VAL A 13 6.09 -1.41 13.09
C VAL A 13 6.46 -0.98 14.52
N ALA A 14 7.09 -1.86 15.31
CA ALA A 14 7.58 -1.50 16.65
C ALA A 14 8.59 -0.34 16.58
N GLN A 15 9.54 -0.38 15.64
CA GLN A 15 10.51 0.71 15.43
C GLN A 15 9.84 2.02 15.01
N LEU A 16 8.91 1.99 14.06
CA LEU A 16 8.17 3.19 13.63
C LEU A 16 7.33 3.78 14.77
N LEU A 17 6.70 2.92 15.59
CA LEU A 17 5.99 3.36 16.79
C LEU A 17 6.94 4.04 17.77
N SER A 18 8.14 3.50 17.95
CA SER A 18 9.15 4.11 18.82
C SER A 18 9.54 5.52 18.38
N GLU A 19 9.64 5.78 17.07
CA GLU A 19 9.88 7.11 16.52
C GLU A 19 8.70 8.05 16.77
N ALA A 20 7.47 7.55 16.59
CA ALA A 20 6.26 8.30 16.90
C ALA A 20 6.20 8.72 18.37
N LEU A 21 6.57 7.82 19.30
CA LEU A 21 6.60 8.12 20.73
C LEU A 21 7.69 9.13 21.11
N ARG A 22 8.86 9.09 20.46
CA ARG A 22 9.89 10.13 20.65
C ARG A 22 9.38 11.51 20.22
N GLN A 23 8.66 11.60 19.10
CA GLN A 23 8.06 12.86 18.67
C GLN A 23 6.92 13.34 19.59
N ALA A 24 6.25 12.41 20.26
CA ALA A 24 5.15 12.71 21.17
C ALA A 24 5.60 13.07 22.60
N GLN A 25 6.91 13.13 22.89
CA GLN A 25 7.38 13.57 24.20
C GLN A 25 6.86 14.97 24.54
N GLY A 26 6.47 15.15 25.80
CA GLY A 26 5.81 16.36 26.29
C GLY A 26 4.29 16.39 26.09
N GLN A 27 3.71 15.43 25.37
CA GLN A 27 2.27 15.19 25.38
C GLN A 27 1.86 14.41 26.64
N PRO A 28 0.62 14.57 27.14
CA PRO A 28 0.13 13.81 28.29
C PRO A 28 -0.05 12.32 27.99
N GLY A 29 -0.30 11.97 26.73
CA GLY A 29 -0.42 10.58 26.31
C GLY A 29 -0.60 10.42 24.81
N VAL A 30 -0.44 9.18 24.37
CA VAL A 30 -0.55 8.70 23.00
C VAL A 30 -1.52 7.53 22.95
N LEU A 31 -2.34 7.52 21.91
CA LEU A 31 -3.33 6.49 21.65
C LEU A 31 -3.06 5.85 20.29
N VAL A 32 -2.55 4.62 20.33
CA VAL A 32 -2.18 3.81 19.17
C VAL A 32 -3.37 2.95 18.73
N ARG A 33 -3.88 3.19 17.52
CA ARG A 33 -5.05 2.48 16.98
C ARG A 33 -4.91 2.15 15.49
N ASP A 34 -5.62 1.12 15.06
CA ASP A 34 -5.76 0.70 13.67
C ASP A 34 -4.43 0.40 12.97
N VAL A 35 -3.38 0.14 13.74
CA VAL A 35 -2.05 -0.18 13.20
C VAL A 35 -2.01 -1.67 12.85
N PRO A 36 -1.73 -2.04 11.59
CA PRO A 36 -1.52 -3.43 11.20
C PRO A 36 -0.20 -3.96 11.75
N HIS A 37 -0.08 -5.28 11.87
CA HIS A 37 1.14 -5.97 12.35
C HIS A 37 1.58 -5.59 13.78
N LEU A 38 0.70 -4.99 14.60
CA LEU A 38 0.98 -4.83 16.03
C LEU A 38 1.24 -6.20 16.66
N ASP A 39 2.36 -6.35 17.34
CA ASP A 39 2.79 -7.59 18.00
C ASP A 39 3.32 -7.25 19.41
N PRO A 40 2.73 -7.80 20.48
CA PRO A 40 3.12 -7.45 21.84
C PRO A 40 4.61 -7.69 22.14
N ASP A 41 5.20 -8.76 21.61
CA ASP A 41 6.60 -9.09 21.86
C ASP A 41 7.53 -8.05 21.24
N ALA A 42 7.34 -7.75 19.96
CA ALA A 42 8.14 -6.75 19.26
C ALA A 42 7.96 -5.35 19.87
N ILE A 43 6.71 -4.96 20.17
CA ILE A 43 6.39 -3.64 20.69
C ILE A 43 6.96 -3.45 22.09
N LEU A 44 6.65 -4.35 23.03
CA LEU A 44 7.04 -4.16 24.43
C LEU A 44 8.57 -4.24 24.60
N SER A 45 9.24 -5.06 23.79
CA SER A 45 10.71 -5.06 23.74
C SER A 45 11.23 -3.69 23.29
N GLN A 46 10.68 -3.12 22.22
CA GLN A 46 11.08 -1.80 21.72
C GLN A 46 10.75 -0.67 22.71
N LEU A 47 9.64 -0.75 23.46
CA LEU A 47 9.28 0.23 24.48
C LEU A 47 10.17 0.11 25.73
N ALA A 48 10.60 -1.09 26.11
CA ALA A 48 11.58 -1.27 27.18
C ALA A 48 12.91 -0.59 26.81
N GLU A 49 13.37 -0.70 25.56
CA GLU A 49 14.55 0.03 25.08
C GLU A 49 14.39 1.55 25.16
N LEU A 50 13.18 2.09 24.95
CA LEU A 50 12.94 3.53 25.13
C LEU A 50 13.08 3.94 26.59
N ILE A 51 12.57 3.13 27.53
CA ILE A 51 12.71 3.37 28.97
C ILE A 51 14.18 3.33 29.39
N GLU A 52 14.96 2.38 28.86
CA GLU A 52 16.42 2.32 29.08
C GLU A 52 17.15 3.55 28.54
N GLN A 53 16.56 4.27 27.59
CA GLN A 53 17.08 5.53 27.03
C GLN A 53 16.48 6.77 27.71
N ASP A 54 16.08 6.64 28.98
CA ASP A 54 15.53 7.69 29.83
C ASP A 54 14.20 8.29 29.34
N ILE A 55 13.42 7.54 28.56
CA ILE A 55 12.06 7.94 28.19
C ILE A 55 11.08 7.30 29.19
N ASP A 56 10.55 8.09 30.11
CA ASP A 56 9.59 7.62 31.11
C ASP A 56 8.23 7.31 30.45
N LEU A 57 7.81 6.05 30.49
CA LEU A 57 6.60 5.55 29.83
C LEU A 57 5.67 4.84 30.83
N ARG A 58 4.36 5.03 30.63
CA ARG A 58 3.32 4.17 31.21
C ARG A 58 2.53 3.53 30.09
N ILE A 59 2.51 2.20 30.01
CA ILE A 59 2.05 1.45 28.86
C ILE A 59 0.78 0.68 29.22
N ALA A 60 -0.34 1.05 28.60
CA ALA A 60 -1.58 0.29 28.65
C ALA A 60 -1.79 -0.42 27.31
N TYR A 61 -1.40 -1.69 27.23
CA TYR A 61 -1.62 -2.51 26.04
C TYR A 61 -2.91 -3.31 26.24
N LEU A 62 -4.00 -2.89 25.60
CA LEU A 62 -5.36 -3.41 25.83
C LEU A 62 -5.58 -4.77 25.13
N ASP A 63 -4.76 -5.74 25.50
CA ASP A 63 -4.77 -7.13 25.06
C ASP A 63 -4.22 -7.97 26.23
N ASP A 64 -5.03 -8.87 26.79
CA ASP A 64 -4.63 -9.67 27.95
C ASP A 64 -3.45 -10.61 27.61
N GLU A 65 -3.30 -11.01 26.34
CA GLU A 65 -2.16 -11.82 25.88
C GLU A 65 -0.84 -11.03 25.94
N ALA A 66 -0.90 -9.69 25.90
CA ALA A 66 0.29 -8.84 26.00
C ALA A 66 0.98 -8.95 27.36
N ARG A 67 0.27 -9.38 28.41
CA ARG A 67 0.84 -9.54 29.76
C ARG A 67 1.99 -10.55 29.81
N ALA A 68 1.83 -11.69 29.14
CA ALA A 68 2.89 -12.71 29.06
C ALA A 68 4.11 -12.21 28.27
N SER A 69 3.92 -11.24 27.39
CA SER A 69 5.00 -10.58 26.65
C SER A 69 5.70 -9.55 27.52
N ALA A 70 4.95 -8.75 28.28
CA ALA A 70 5.49 -7.79 29.25
C ALA A 70 6.37 -8.46 30.32
N GLU A 71 5.94 -9.61 30.85
CA GLU A 71 6.70 -10.38 31.85
C GLU A 71 8.06 -10.91 31.33
N ARG A 72 8.22 -11.02 30.01
CA ARG A 72 9.49 -11.41 29.37
C ARG A 72 10.41 -10.23 29.09
N THR A 73 9.94 -9.01 29.29
CA THR A 73 10.71 -7.77 29.09
C THR A 73 11.19 -7.19 30.42
N SER A 74 12.19 -6.30 30.37
CA SER A 74 12.76 -5.64 31.55
C SER A 74 11.97 -4.40 32.00
N LEU A 75 10.65 -4.38 31.79
CA LEU A 75 9.82 -3.21 32.12
C LEU A 75 9.78 -2.97 33.64
N PRO A 76 9.88 -1.71 34.10
CA PRO A 76 9.75 -1.39 35.52
C PRO A 76 8.41 -1.81 36.11
N GLU A 77 8.38 -2.10 37.41
CA GLU A 77 7.15 -2.44 38.12
C GLU A 77 6.13 -1.29 37.99
N GLY A 78 4.89 -1.64 37.62
CA GLY A 78 3.80 -0.68 37.41
C GLY A 78 3.93 0.17 36.14
N ALA A 79 4.93 -0.05 35.28
CA ALA A 79 5.03 0.62 33.98
C ALA A 79 4.07 0.04 32.93
N PHE A 80 3.54 -1.17 33.16
CA PHE A 80 2.67 -1.88 32.23
C PHE A 80 1.30 -2.24 32.85
N SER A 81 0.25 -2.17 32.04
CA SER A 81 -1.07 -2.75 32.33
C SER A 81 -1.74 -3.23 31.04
N SER A 82 -2.67 -4.20 31.17
CA SER A 82 -3.60 -4.58 30.09
C SER A 82 -4.95 -3.89 30.17
N ARG A 83 -5.15 -2.97 31.13
CA ARG A 83 -6.45 -2.38 31.45
C ARG A 83 -6.51 -0.91 31.11
N VAL A 84 -7.63 -0.49 30.52
CA VAL A 84 -7.90 0.92 30.20
C VAL A 84 -8.04 1.77 31.47
N GLU A 85 -8.60 1.19 32.54
CA GLU A 85 -8.82 1.90 33.80
C GLU A 85 -7.50 2.39 34.43
N ASP A 86 -6.40 1.67 34.23
CA ASP A 86 -5.08 2.08 34.73
C ASP A 86 -4.52 3.26 33.93
N ALA A 87 -4.77 3.32 32.61
CA ALA A 87 -4.42 4.48 31.79
C ALA A 87 -5.19 5.74 32.20
N GLU A 88 -6.48 5.60 32.49
CA GLU A 88 -7.30 6.69 33.04
C GLU A 88 -6.79 7.14 34.41
N GLN A 89 -6.38 6.20 35.26
CA GLN A 89 -5.82 6.52 36.56
C GLN A 89 -4.51 7.30 36.42
N TRP A 90 -3.58 6.84 35.57
CA TRP A 90 -2.32 7.54 35.28
C TRP A 90 -2.56 8.96 34.77
N ARG A 91 -3.51 9.14 33.85
CA ARG A 91 -3.89 10.47 33.34
C ARG A 91 -4.34 11.44 34.44
N ASN A 92 -4.96 10.93 35.50
CA ASN A 92 -5.45 11.73 36.62
C ASN A 92 -4.39 11.98 37.72
N MET A 93 -3.20 11.37 37.61
CA MET A 93 -2.11 11.60 38.57
C MET A 93 -1.42 12.93 38.28
N ARG A 94 -1.50 13.87 39.22
CA ARG A 94 -0.97 15.24 39.07
C ARG A 94 0.55 15.31 38.90
N ASP A 95 1.27 14.37 39.49
CA ASP A 95 2.74 14.38 39.53
C ASP A 95 3.36 13.39 38.52
N LEU A 96 2.55 12.81 37.63
CA LEU A 96 3.06 11.89 36.61
C LEU A 96 3.61 12.68 35.42
N SER A 97 4.93 12.60 35.24
CA SER A 97 5.63 13.15 34.08
C SER A 97 5.78 12.16 32.91
N ALA A 98 5.48 10.88 33.14
CA ALA A 98 5.61 9.82 32.15
C ALA A 98 4.65 10.02 30.98
N LEU A 99 5.10 9.70 29.76
CA LEU A 99 4.22 9.63 28.60
C LEU A 99 3.33 8.37 28.72
N ILE A 100 2.02 8.57 28.74
CA ILE A 100 1.06 7.45 28.77
C ILE A 100 0.85 6.94 27.35
N VAL A 101 1.12 5.66 27.10
CA VAL A 101 0.96 5.01 25.79
C VAL A 101 -0.14 3.96 25.89
N VAL A 102 -1.23 4.17 25.16
CA VAL A 102 -2.38 3.26 25.12
C VAL A 102 -2.42 2.59 23.76
N ILE A 103 -2.34 1.27 23.73
CA ILE A 103 -2.29 0.48 22.49
C ILE A 103 -3.50 -0.42 22.45
N THR A 104 -4.27 -0.36 21.37
CA THR A 104 -5.43 -1.23 21.17
C THR A 104 -5.53 -1.72 19.72
N ARG A 105 -6.00 -2.96 19.56
CA ARG A 105 -6.35 -3.56 18.27
C ARG A 105 -7.84 -3.41 17.94
N VAL A 106 -8.66 -3.02 18.92
CA VAL A 106 -10.12 -2.93 18.79
C VAL A 106 -10.57 -1.51 19.07
N ASP A 107 -11.63 -1.08 18.40
CA ASP A 107 -12.38 0.12 18.75
C ASP A 107 -13.05 -0.08 20.11
N ALA A 108 -12.34 0.25 21.18
CA ALA A 108 -12.88 0.15 22.53
C ALA A 108 -13.73 1.40 22.80
N ALA A 109 -15.05 1.20 22.91
CA ALA A 109 -16.05 2.23 23.24
C ALA A 109 -15.76 2.99 24.57
N LYS A 110 -14.80 2.51 25.38
CA LYS A 110 -14.36 3.09 26.65
C LYS A 110 -13.26 4.15 26.52
N LEU A 111 -12.79 4.47 25.33
CA LEU A 111 -11.63 5.37 25.15
C LEU A 111 -11.98 6.87 25.08
N THR A 112 -13.25 7.24 25.30
CA THR A 112 -13.70 8.64 25.25
C THR A 112 -13.00 9.52 26.29
N SER A 113 -12.69 8.97 27.46
CA SER A 113 -11.91 9.61 28.53
C SER A 113 -10.45 9.89 28.15
N LEU A 114 -9.96 9.31 27.06
CA LEU A 114 -8.58 9.41 26.56
C LEU A 114 -8.51 10.11 25.19
N GLU A 115 -9.58 10.78 24.76
CA GLU A 115 -9.64 11.47 23.46
C GLU A 115 -8.62 12.61 23.31
N ASP A 116 -8.18 13.22 24.41
CA ASP A 116 -7.15 14.28 24.38
C ASP A 116 -5.73 13.74 24.12
N PHE A 117 -5.54 12.42 24.06
CA PHE A 117 -4.25 11.83 23.73
C PHE A 117 -3.95 12.01 22.25
N ALA A 118 -2.67 12.21 21.93
CA ALA A 118 -2.24 12.27 20.53
C ALA A 118 -2.51 10.92 19.86
N SER A 119 -3.23 10.93 18.74
CA SER A 119 -3.51 9.71 17.98
C SER A 119 -2.30 9.29 17.16
N VAL A 120 -1.88 8.03 17.31
CA VAL A 120 -0.91 7.38 16.43
C VAL A 120 -1.64 6.27 15.68
N GLY A 121 -1.71 6.41 14.36
CA GLY A 121 -2.33 5.42 13.48
C GLY A 121 -1.52 5.23 12.19
N PRO A 122 -2.06 4.47 11.23
CA PRO A 122 -1.38 4.17 9.97
C PRO A 122 -0.88 5.40 9.22
N GLY A 123 -1.65 6.50 9.22
CA GLY A 123 -1.26 7.74 8.53
C GLY A 123 0.03 8.36 9.09
N GLN A 124 0.22 8.33 10.41
CA GLN A 124 1.43 8.86 11.03
C GLN A 124 2.62 7.90 10.83
N LEU A 125 2.42 6.60 11.06
CA LEU A 125 3.48 5.60 10.87
C LEU A 125 3.93 5.50 9.40
N ARG A 126 3.01 5.69 8.46
CA ARG A 126 3.30 5.84 7.03
C ARG A 126 4.30 6.97 6.77
N ARG A 127 4.14 8.13 7.40
CA ARG A 127 5.07 9.25 7.22
C ARG A 127 6.48 8.86 7.66
N PHE A 128 6.63 8.26 8.83
CA PHE A 128 7.93 7.78 9.31
C PHE A 128 8.54 6.74 8.36
N LEU A 129 7.74 5.79 7.88
CA LEU A 129 8.21 4.79 6.92
C LEU A 129 8.69 5.44 5.62
N VAL A 130 7.94 6.42 5.09
CA VAL A 130 8.28 7.13 3.86
C VAL A 130 9.54 7.97 4.03
N ASP A 131 9.68 8.71 5.14
CA ASP A 131 10.86 9.52 5.43
C ASP A 131 12.12 8.63 5.56
N ARG A 132 11.98 7.50 6.25
CA ARG A 132 13.03 6.48 6.38
C ARG A 132 13.41 5.90 5.02
N ALA A 133 12.44 5.41 4.25
CA ALA A 133 12.66 4.81 2.95
C ALA A 133 13.26 5.80 1.93
N ALA A 134 12.80 7.05 1.93
CA ALA A 134 13.35 8.09 1.07
C ALA A 134 14.83 8.41 1.38
N THR A 135 15.22 8.28 2.64
CA THR A 135 16.62 8.44 3.06
C THR A 135 17.44 7.21 2.70
N GLU A 136 16.95 6.02 3.05
CA GLU A 136 17.65 4.75 2.91
C GLU A 136 17.87 4.35 1.44
N PHE A 137 16.86 4.55 0.59
CA PHE A 137 16.92 4.22 -0.84
C PHE A 137 17.36 5.41 -1.72
N SER A 138 18.04 6.39 -1.14
CA SER A 138 18.54 7.56 -1.88
C SER A 138 19.72 7.24 -2.81
N GLU A 139 20.48 6.19 -2.52
CA GLU A 139 21.54 5.66 -3.40
C GLU A 139 20.96 4.48 -4.19
N PRO A 140 20.48 4.70 -5.43
CA PRO A 140 21.36 4.91 -6.58
C PRO A 140 21.00 6.13 -7.46
N ASN A 141 19.89 6.83 -7.20
CA ASN A 141 19.46 8.06 -7.88
C ASN A 141 18.33 8.78 -7.11
N GLU A 142 17.96 10.00 -7.52
CA GLU A 142 16.85 10.78 -6.93
C GLU A 142 15.43 10.24 -7.25
N VAL A 143 15.31 9.18 -8.06
CA VAL A 143 13.99 8.68 -8.50
C VAL A 143 13.31 7.90 -7.38
N LEU A 144 14.05 7.08 -6.62
CA LEU A 144 13.47 6.27 -5.53
C LEU A 144 12.99 7.12 -4.34
N PRO A 145 13.73 8.12 -3.84
CA PRO A 145 13.20 9.02 -2.81
C PRO A 145 11.90 9.71 -3.23
N ARG A 146 11.87 10.22 -4.47
CA ARG A 146 10.69 10.85 -5.05
C ARG A 146 9.53 9.86 -5.19
N TRP A 147 9.82 8.63 -5.60
CA TRP A 147 8.84 7.55 -5.66
C TRP A 147 8.20 7.28 -4.30
N TRP A 148 9.00 7.14 -3.25
CA TRP A 148 8.52 6.95 -1.88
C TRP A 148 7.63 8.11 -1.40
N THR A 149 7.99 9.35 -1.75
CA THR A 149 7.11 10.51 -1.47
C THR A 149 5.77 10.41 -2.21
N ILE A 150 5.77 9.99 -3.48
CA ILE A 150 4.53 9.86 -4.28
C ILE A 150 3.61 8.78 -3.70
N ILE A 151 4.13 7.56 -3.46
CA ILE A 151 3.31 6.46 -2.92
C ILE A 151 2.91 6.68 -1.46
N GLY A 152 3.75 7.40 -0.70
CA GLY A 152 3.42 7.82 0.66
C GLY A 152 2.24 8.80 0.72
N ALA A 153 2.06 9.63 -0.30
CA ALA A 153 0.91 10.53 -0.40
C ALA A 153 -0.34 9.88 -1.00
N ASP A 154 -0.23 8.65 -1.51
CA ASP A 154 -1.33 7.97 -2.19
C ASP A 154 -2.23 7.23 -1.20
N GLU A 155 -3.47 7.68 -1.05
CA GLU A 155 -4.44 7.07 -0.14
C GLU A 155 -4.96 5.71 -0.62
N GLN A 156 -4.77 5.36 -1.89
CA GLN A 156 -5.20 4.06 -2.45
C GLN A 156 -4.28 2.91 -2.06
N ILE A 157 -3.04 3.21 -1.65
CA ILE A 157 -2.04 2.20 -1.25
C ILE A 157 -2.14 2.00 0.25
N SER A 158 -2.37 0.78 0.75
CA SER A 158 -2.49 0.58 2.19
C SER A 158 -1.14 0.71 2.91
N PHE A 159 -1.15 1.00 4.21
CA PHE A 159 0.08 1.01 4.99
C PHE A 159 0.75 -0.38 5.05
N SER A 160 -0.03 -1.46 5.05
CA SER A 160 0.51 -2.83 4.96
C SER A 160 1.23 -3.08 3.64
N ASP A 161 0.70 -2.59 2.51
CA ASP A 161 1.37 -2.74 1.20
C ASP A 161 2.70 -1.97 1.17
N LEU A 162 2.76 -0.79 1.79
CA LEU A 162 4.01 -0.03 1.93
C LEU A 162 5.04 -0.76 2.79
N ILE A 163 4.62 -1.41 3.89
CA ILE A 163 5.49 -2.24 4.72
C ILE A 163 6.05 -3.41 3.91
N ASP A 164 5.19 -4.15 3.22
CA ASP A 164 5.59 -5.31 2.42
C ASP A 164 6.58 -4.91 1.31
N TYR A 165 6.30 -3.79 0.63
CA TYR A 165 7.19 -3.23 -0.38
C TYR A 165 8.53 -2.78 0.21
N TYR A 166 8.53 -2.08 1.36
CA TYR A 166 9.75 -1.67 2.05
C TYR A 166 10.62 -2.87 2.42
N LEU A 167 10.04 -3.88 3.09
CA LEU A 167 10.78 -5.06 3.55
C LEU A 167 11.35 -5.89 2.40
N THR A 168 10.68 -5.88 1.25
CA THR A 168 11.18 -6.54 0.05
C THR A 168 12.44 -5.86 -0.50
N LEU A 169 12.53 -4.53 -0.39
CA LEU A 169 13.66 -3.75 -0.90
C LEU A 169 14.79 -3.58 0.13
N HIS A 170 14.47 -3.61 1.43
CA HIS A 170 15.42 -3.44 2.53
C HIS A 170 16.70 -4.31 2.46
N PRO A 171 16.64 -5.60 2.09
CA PRO A 171 17.86 -6.43 2.02
C PRO A 171 18.71 -6.15 0.77
N LEU A 172 18.23 -5.33 -0.17
CA LEU A 172 18.90 -5.07 -1.44
C LEU A 172 19.88 -3.90 -1.32
N ALA A 173 20.94 -3.91 -2.15
CA ALA A 173 21.95 -2.86 -2.14
C ALA A 173 22.34 -2.43 -3.56
N GLY A 174 22.70 -1.15 -3.72
CA GLY A 174 23.28 -0.62 -4.96
C GLY A 174 22.29 -0.55 -6.13
N ALA A 175 22.81 -0.76 -7.34
CA ALA A 175 22.06 -0.53 -8.58
C ALA A 175 20.84 -1.45 -8.74
N GLU A 176 20.85 -2.65 -8.13
CA GLU A 176 19.76 -3.62 -8.21
C GLU A 176 18.48 -3.14 -7.53
N ILE A 177 18.58 -2.24 -6.54
CA ILE A 177 17.41 -1.72 -5.82
C ILE A 177 16.42 -1.09 -6.79
N ARG A 178 16.88 -0.31 -7.75
CA ARG A 178 16.00 0.38 -8.71
C ARG A 178 15.22 -0.61 -9.57
N ASP A 179 15.92 -1.61 -10.10
CA ASP A 179 15.32 -2.59 -11.01
C ASP A 179 14.35 -3.50 -10.24
N GLN A 180 14.73 -3.92 -9.03
CA GLN A 180 13.83 -4.67 -8.15
C GLN A 180 12.64 -3.82 -7.68
N ALA A 181 12.85 -2.55 -7.34
CA ALA A 181 11.76 -1.65 -6.98
C ALA A 181 10.73 -1.55 -8.11
N ALA A 182 11.16 -1.55 -9.38
CA ALA A 182 10.31 -1.48 -10.56
C ALA A 182 9.52 -2.78 -10.81
N LEU A 183 10.12 -3.93 -10.49
CA LEU A 183 9.49 -5.24 -10.59
C LEU A 183 8.49 -5.49 -9.44
N GLN A 184 8.82 -5.03 -8.23
CA GLN A 184 8.06 -5.29 -7.01
C GLN A 184 6.89 -4.31 -6.79
N ILE A 185 6.62 -3.39 -7.73
CA ILE A 185 5.46 -2.46 -7.64
C ILE A 185 4.11 -3.19 -7.61
N ASN A 186 4.08 -4.48 -7.97
CA ASN A 186 2.91 -5.32 -7.81
C ASN A 186 2.41 -5.47 -6.37
N ARG A 187 3.30 -5.33 -5.40
CA ARG A 187 2.94 -5.30 -3.97
C ARG A 187 2.10 -4.08 -3.61
N LEU A 188 2.14 -3.03 -4.43
CA LEU A 188 1.36 -1.80 -4.28
C LEU A 188 0.07 -1.82 -5.12
N GLY A 189 -0.33 -3.00 -5.63
CA GLY A 189 -1.50 -3.15 -6.49
C GLY A 189 -1.30 -2.70 -7.94
N LEU A 190 -0.05 -2.55 -8.40
CA LEU A 190 0.29 -2.20 -9.78
C LEU A 190 0.74 -3.42 -10.58
N LEU A 191 0.98 -3.27 -11.88
CA LEU A 191 1.61 -4.29 -12.71
C LEU A 191 3.12 -4.03 -12.78
N PRO A 192 3.99 -5.04 -12.65
CA PRO A 192 5.44 -4.91 -12.80
C PRO A 192 5.80 -4.18 -14.09
N ASP A 193 6.68 -3.18 -14.02
CA ASP A 193 7.13 -2.41 -15.19
C ASP A 193 8.64 -2.18 -15.06
N PRO A 194 9.48 -3.00 -15.73
CA PRO A 194 10.94 -2.84 -15.67
C PRO A 194 11.43 -1.45 -16.10
N ALA A 195 10.66 -0.76 -16.96
CA ALA A 195 10.98 0.56 -17.46
C ALA A 195 10.40 1.68 -16.60
N PHE A 196 9.75 1.38 -15.46
CA PHE A 196 8.93 2.32 -14.68
C PHE A 196 9.71 3.59 -14.31
N PHE A 197 10.96 3.40 -13.87
CA PHE A 197 11.84 4.47 -13.42
C PHE A 197 12.74 5.05 -14.52
N ASP A 198 12.47 4.81 -15.81
CA ASP A 198 13.26 5.40 -16.92
C ASP A 198 12.93 6.87 -17.17
N GLY A 199 11.74 7.33 -16.76
CA GLY A 199 11.32 8.74 -16.81
C GLY A 199 11.35 9.39 -15.43
N PRO A 200 12.38 10.18 -15.07
CA PRO A 200 12.65 10.51 -13.67
C PRO A 200 11.77 11.63 -13.09
N SER A 201 10.95 12.31 -13.91
CA SER A 201 10.15 13.42 -13.40
C SER A 201 8.93 12.96 -12.62
N GLU A 202 8.57 13.69 -11.56
CA GLU A 202 7.38 13.43 -10.75
C GLU A 202 6.10 13.31 -11.59
N LYS A 203 5.95 14.20 -12.58
CA LYS A 203 4.83 14.19 -13.52
C LYS A 203 4.76 12.89 -14.34
N GLN A 204 5.91 12.38 -14.80
CA GLN A 204 5.97 11.13 -15.53
C GLN A 204 5.65 9.93 -14.62
N LEU A 205 6.18 9.91 -13.39
CA LEU A 205 5.88 8.85 -12.43
C LEU A 205 4.39 8.81 -12.11
N ARG A 206 3.77 9.95 -11.76
CA ARG A 206 2.33 10.02 -11.51
C ARG A 206 1.50 9.55 -12.70
N LYS A 207 1.88 9.97 -13.92
CA LYS A 207 1.21 9.51 -15.13
C LYS A 207 1.35 8.00 -15.32
N ARG A 208 2.54 7.44 -15.10
CA ARG A 208 2.78 5.99 -15.20
C ARG A 208 1.97 5.20 -14.18
N ILE A 209 1.81 5.70 -12.95
CA ILE A 209 0.93 5.07 -11.94
C ILE A 209 -0.50 5.01 -12.48
N GLU A 210 -1.03 6.13 -12.97
CA GLU A 210 -2.40 6.20 -13.46
C GLU A 210 -2.62 5.31 -14.69
N ASP A 211 -1.69 5.37 -15.66
CA ASP A 211 -1.73 4.51 -16.85
C ASP A 211 -1.68 3.02 -16.44
N ASN A 212 -0.83 2.66 -15.46
CA ASN A 212 -0.69 1.30 -14.95
C ASN A 212 -1.96 0.84 -14.20
N ARG A 213 -2.56 1.69 -13.35
CA ARG A 213 -3.82 1.39 -12.66
C ARG A 213 -4.98 1.21 -13.64
N SER A 214 -5.10 2.11 -14.62
CA SER A 214 -6.10 1.99 -15.67
C SER A 214 -5.96 0.65 -16.41
N LEU A 215 -4.72 0.25 -16.68
CA LEU A 215 -4.40 -1.02 -17.30
C LEU A 215 -4.81 -2.19 -16.39
N ALA A 216 -4.37 -2.19 -15.13
CA ALA A 216 -4.69 -3.23 -14.15
C ALA A 216 -6.20 -3.38 -13.95
N LEU A 217 -6.94 -2.27 -13.80
CA LEU A 217 -8.39 -2.26 -13.70
C LEU A 217 -9.06 -2.85 -14.93
N ARG A 218 -8.54 -2.56 -16.12
CA ARG A 218 -9.05 -3.13 -17.36
C ARG A 218 -8.78 -4.63 -17.49
N LEU A 219 -7.65 -5.13 -16.96
CA LEU A 219 -7.40 -6.57 -16.86
C LEU A 219 -8.28 -7.25 -15.80
N ALA A 220 -8.50 -6.60 -14.66
CA ALA A 220 -9.40 -7.11 -13.63
C ALA A 220 -10.84 -7.23 -14.17
N ASN A 221 -11.26 -6.24 -14.94
CA ASN A 221 -12.56 -6.15 -15.60
C ASN A 221 -12.54 -6.67 -17.05
N PHE A 222 -11.68 -7.64 -17.36
CA PHE A 222 -11.54 -8.18 -18.72
C PHE A 222 -12.88 -8.73 -19.24
N SER A 223 -13.53 -7.93 -20.09
CA SER A 223 -14.89 -8.16 -20.57
C SER A 223 -14.93 -9.31 -21.58
N GLU A 224 -16.13 -9.86 -21.82
CA GLU A 224 -16.30 -10.87 -22.87
C GLU A 224 -15.97 -10.32 -24.26
N GLU A 225 -16.24 -9.04 -24.48
CA GLU A 225 -15.88 -8.34 -25.73
C GLU A 225 -14.36 -8.26 -25.91
N ASP A 226 -13.61 -7.98 -24.84
CA ASP A 226 -12.14 -7.96 -24.88
C ASP A 226 -11.57 -9.38 -25.07
N ARG A 227 -12.19 -10.44 -24.50
CA ARG A 227 -11.83 -11.85 -24.78
C ARG A 227 -11.99 -12.21 -26.25
N GLN A 228 -13.16 -11.93 -26.84
CA GLN A 228 -13.43 -12.25 -28.24
C GLN A 228 -12.45 -11.55 -29.18
N LYS A 229 -12.04 -10.32 -28.85
CA LYS A 229 -11.05 -9.56 -29.63
C LYS A 229 -9.64 -10.16 -29.51
N VAL A 230 -9.21 -10.54 -28.31
CA VAL A 230 -7.93 -11.21 -28.11
C VAL A 230 -7.90 -12.56 -28.81
N ASP A 231 -8.96 -13.36 -28.71
CA ASP A 231 -9.07 -14.65 -29.41
C ASP A 231 -9.01 -14.47 -30.93
N LYS A 232 -9.73 -13.48 -31.47
CA LYS A 232 -9.73 -13.18 -32.91
C LYS A 232 -8.33 -12.84 -33.40
N ALA A 233 -7.59 -12.06 -32.64
CA ALA A 233 -6.27 -11.63 -33.06
C ALA A 233 -5.17 -12.66 -32.76
N LEU A 234 -5.32 -13.49 -31.74
CA LEU A 234 -4.50 -14.70 -31.55
C LEU A 234 -4.63 -15.65 -32.77
N ARG A 235 -5.85 -15.78 -33.31
CA ARG A 235 -6.10 -16.54 -34.54
C ARG A 235 -5.48 -15.87 -35.77
N ALA A 236 -5.49 -14.54 -35.84
CA ALA A 236 -4.92 -13.76 -36.94
C ALA A 236 -3.38 -13.62 -36.87
N GLU A 237 -2.76 -13.84 -35.71
CA GLU A 237 -1.30 -13.77 -35.54
C GLU A 237 -0.61 -14.83 -36.41
N SER A 238 0.28 -14.41 -37.29
CA SER A 238 0.89 -15.30 -38.30
C SER A 238 2.18 -15.94 -37.80
N ASP A 239 2.81 -15.32 -36.80
CA ASP A 239 4.03 -15.81 -36.16
C ASP A 239 3.69 -16.84 -35.06
N PRO A 240 4.12 -18.11 -35.20
CA PRO A 240 3.83 -19.15 -34.22
C PRO A 240 4.46 -18.87 -32.85
N THR A 241 5.65 -18.28 -32.79
CA THR A 241 6.34 -17.98 -31.52
C THR A 241 5.58 -16.91 -30.74
N ARG A 242 5.25 -15.81 -31.43
CA ARG A 242 4.47 -14.71 -30.87
C ARG A 242 3.07 -15.14 -30.43
N ARG A 243 2.43 -16.03 -31.19
CA ARG A 243 1.13 -16.61 -30.81
C ARG A 243 1.23 -17.40 -29.51
N THR A 244 2.28 -18.22 -29.33
CA THR A 244 2.49 -18.99 -28.10
C THR A 244 2.76 -18.08 -26.90
N GLU A 245 3.56 -17.03 -27.05
CA GLU A 245 3.81 -16.04 -26.00
C GLU A 245 2.52 -15.33 -25.54
N LEU A 246 1.69 -14.90 -26.50
CA LEU A 246 0.42 -14.25 -26.20
C LEU A 246 -0.59 -15.19 -25.53
N GLN A 247 -0.60 -16.47 -25.91
CA GLN A 247 -1.41 -17.50 -25.24
C GLN A 247 -0.94 -17.74 -23.80
N GLN A 248 0.37 -17.75 -23.56
CA GLN A 248 0.92 -17.88 -22.21
C GLN A 248 0.48 -16.71 -21.33
N ARG A 249 0.65 -15.47 -21.83
CA ARG A 249 0.23 -14.25 -21.14
C ARG A 249 -1.27 -14.22 -20.83
N LEU A 250 -2.11 -14.72 -21.74
CA LEU A 250 -3.55 -14.85 -21.47
C LEU A 250 -3.85 -15.87 -20.36
N ARG A 251 -3.09 -16.96 -20.27
CA ARG A 251 -3.21 -17.93 -19.16
C ARG A 251 -2.77 -17.30 -17.84
N ASP A 252 -1.66 -16.57 -17.83
CA ASP A 252 -1.16 -15.89 -16.63
C ASP A 252 -2.18 -14.86 -16.11
N LEU A 253 -2.90 -14.19 -17.01
CA LEU A 253 -4.00 -13.27 -16.66
C LEU A 253 -5.16 -14.01 -16.00
N GLN A 254 -5.55 -15.18 -16.53
CA GLN A 254 -6.61 -16.00 -15.97
C GLN A 254 -6.23 -16.55 -14.59
N THR A 255 -4.96 -16.92 -14.39
CA THR A 255 -4.42 -17.35 -13.11
C THR A 255 -4.42 -16.21 -12.10
N TYR A 256 -4.01 -15.01 -12.49
CA TYR A 256 -4.05 -13.83 -11.64
C TYR A 256 -5.49 -13.48 -11.20
N ARG A 257 -6.48 -13.53 -12.09
CA ARG A 257 -7.90 -13.30 -11.70
C ARG A 257 -8.43 -14.34 -10.70
N ARG A 258 -7.77 -15.48 -10.56
CA ARG A 258 -8.09 -16.52 -9.56
C ARG A 258 -7.27 -16.41 -8.28
N GLY A 259 -6.49 -15.34 -8.11
CA GLY A 259 -5.64 -15.11 -6.94
C GLY A 259 -4.26 -15.75 -7.01
N GLY A 260 -3.78 -16.16 -8.20
CA GLY A 260 -2.42 -16.67 -8.39
C GLY A 260 -1.38 -15.57 -8.63
N GLU A 261 -0.10 -15.95 -8.64
CA GLU A 261 1.02 -15.01 -8.87
C GLU A 261 0.93 -14.30 -10.23
N LEU A 262 1.24 -13.00 -10.22
CA LEU A 262 1.18 -12.15 -11.41
C LEU A 262 2.47 -12.30 -12.24
N GLY A 263 2.46 -13.22 -13.21
CA GLY A 263 3.54 -13.38 -14.20
C GLY A 263 3.51 -12.37 -15.38
N LEU A 264 2.77 -11.27 -15.25
CA LEU A 264 2.50 -10.33 -16.35
C LEU A 264 3.05 -8.93 -16.04
N THR A 265 3.85 -8.37 -16.96
CA THR A 265 4.28 -6.97 -16.88
C THR A 265 3.24 -6.01 -17.45
N ALA A 266 3.35 -4.72 -17.14
CA ALA A 266 2.56 -3.66 -17.76
C ALA A 266 2.69 -3.66 -19.29
N ALA A 267 3.90 -3.94 -19.81
CA ALA A 267 4.15 -4.05 -21.25
C ALA A 267 3.41 -5.25 -21.87
N ASP A 268 3.44 -6.42 -21.21
CA ASP A 268 2.73 -7.62 -21.67
C ASP A 268 1.23 -7.38 -21.74
N ALA A 269 0.70 -6.74 -20.70
CA ALA A 269 -0.71 -6.44 -20.60
C ALA A 269 -1.14 -5.35 -21.59
N GLN A 270 -0.31 -4.33 -21.84
CA GLN A 270 -0.52 -3.38 -22.91
C GLN A 270 -0.52 -4.08 -24.28
N GLN A 271 0.36 -5.05 -24.51
CA GLN A 271 0.37 -5.84 -25.74
C GLN A 271 -0.92 -6.65 -25.89
N LEU A 272 -1.38 -7.34 -24.84
CA LEU A 272 -2.68 -8.05 -24.85
C LEU A 272 -3.84 -7.12 -25.19
N LEU A 273 -3.83 -5.88 -24.69
CA LEU A 273 -4.87 -4.89 -24.95
C LEU A 273 -4.71 -4.14 -26.27
N ASN A 274 -3.48 -4.00 -26.81
CA ASN A 274 -3.16 -3.31 -28.07
C ASN A 274 -3.24 -4.22 -29.30
N ILE A 275 -3.32 -5.53 -29.10
CA ILE A 275 -3.82 -6.47 -30.13
C ILE A 275 -5.14 -5.95 -30.76
N ARG A 276 -5.90 -5.14 -30.02
CA ARG A 276 -7.07 -4.36 -30.43
C ARG A 276 -6.82 -3.37 -31.59
N SER A 277 -5.59 -2.87 -31.77
CA SER A 277 -5.27 -1.74 -32.66
C SER A 277 -4.62 -2.16 -33.99
N ALA A 278 -4.01 -3.35 -34.06
CA ALA A 278 -3.32 -3.80 -35.28
C ALA A 278 -4.27 -4.35 -36.37
N LEU A 279 -5.56 -4.54 -36.06
CA LEU A 279 -6.56 -5.09 -36.99
C LEU A 279 -7.42 -4.04 -37.74
N LYS A 280 -6.95 -2.80 -37.86
CA LYS A 280 -7.48 -1.89 -38.89
C LYS A 280 -6.37 -1.57 -39.89
N PRO A 281 -6.34 -2.20 -41.09
CA PRO A 281 -5.67 -1.57 -42.21
C PRO A 281 -6.32 -0.19 -42.38
N LYS A 282 -5.49 0.85 -42.42
CA LYS A 282 -5.93 2.22 -42.71
C LYS A 282 -6.71 2.17 -44.03
N PRO A 283 -8.03 2.45 -44.05
CA PRO A 283 -8.70 2.61 -45.34
C PRO A 283 -8.01 3.76 -46.05
N ALA A 284 -7.62 3.54 -47.31
CA ALA A 284 -7.08 4.59 -48.15
C ALA A 284 -8.02 5.81 -48.09
N PRO A 285 -7.50 7.04 -47.99
CA PRO A 285 -8.35 8.22 -47.92
C PRO A 285 -9.23 8.26 -49.19
N PRO A 286 -10.56 8.43 -49.06
CA PRO A 286 -11.39 8.72 -50.22
C PRO A 286 -10.98 10.08 -50.80
N PRO A 287 -11.12 10.29 -52.12
CA PRO A 287 -10.85 11.59 -52.71
C PRO A 287 -11.77 12.64 -52.09
N ASN A 288 -11.14 13.73 -51.69
CA ASN A 288 -11.71 14.91 -51.07
C ASN A 288 -12.76 15.54 -51.99
N ASP A 289 -13.99 15.73 -51.50
CA ASP A 289 -14.93 16.72 -52.02
C ASP A 289 -15.94 17.10 -50.91
N GLY A 290 -15.95 18.38 -50.55
CA GLY A 290 -17.12 19.06 -49.96
C GLY A 290 -17.13 19.22 -48.43
N GLU A 291 -16.92 20.46 -47.99
CA GLU A 291 -17.16 20.98 -46.63
C GLU A 291 -18.61 20.78 -46.16
N GLN A 292 -18.80 20.52 -44.86
CA GLN A 292 -19.90 21.07 -44.05
C GLN A 292 -19.62 20.92 -42.54
N ASP A 293 -19.60 22.06 -41.84
CA ASP A 293 -19.46 22.20 -40.38
C ASP A 293 -20.76 21.79 -39.65
N GLU A 294 -20.65 20.94 -38.63
CA GLU A 294 -21.66 20.78 -37.56
C GLU A 294 -20.99 20.97 -36.18
N PRO A 295 -21.65 21.64 -35.22
CA PRO A 295 -21.07 21.99 -33.93
C PRO A 295 -21.04 20.81 -32.95
N PRO A 296 -20.11 20.79 -31.97
CA PRO A 296 -19.85 19.63 -31.12
C PRO A 296 -20.93 19.43 -30.03
N PRO A 297 -21.23 18.16 -29.64
CA PRO A 297 -22.17 17.85 -28.57
C PRO A 297 -21.59 18.17 -27.18
N PRO A 298 -22.46 18.41 -26.16
CA PRO A 298 -22.03 18.79 -24.82
C PRO A 298 -21.32 17.64 -24.08
N PRO A 299 -20.42 17.96 -23.13
CA PRO A 299 -19.60 16.97 -22.44
C PRO A 299 -20.42 16.05 -21.52
N PRO A 300 -20.03 14.77 -21.38
CA PRO A 300 -20.71 13.81 -20.51
C PRO A 300 -20.53 14.15 -19.02
N PRO A 301 -21.47 13.76 -18.15
CA PRO A 301 -21.40 14.03 -16.73
C PRO A 301 -20.22 13.28 -16.06
N PRO A 302 -19.65 13.81 -14.96
CA PRO A 302 -18.49 13.23 -14.30
C PRO A 302 -18.80 11.84 -13.71
N PRO A 303 -17.78 10.95 -13.66
CA PRO A 303 -17.94 9.58 -13.18
C PRO A 303 -18.26 9.54 -11.67
N ARG A 304 -19.17 8.64 -11.29
CA ARG A 304 -19.60 8.40 -9.91
C ARG A 304 -18.67 7.38 -9.22
N ASN A 305 -18.36 7.64 -7.94
CA ASN A 305 -17.38 6.91 -7.15
C ASN A 305 -17.82 5.45 -6.85
N LEU A 306 -16.84 4.55 -6.65
CA LEU A 306 -16.99 3.09 -6.47
C LEU A 306 -17.98 2.66 -5.39
N THR A 307 -18.18 3.47 -4.35
CA THR A 307 -19.14 3.19 -3.26
C THR A 307 -20.59 3.23 -3.74
N ALA A 308 -20.90 4.04 -4.77
CA ALA A 308 -22.26 4.13 -5.31
C ALA A 308 -22.64 2.90 -6.16
N LEU A 309 -21.67 2.30 -6.87
CA LEU A 309 -21.89 1.11 -7.70
C LEU A 309 -21.97 -0.19 -6.89
N ALA A 310 -21.30 -0.25 -5.74
CA ALA A 310 -21.39 -1.40 -4.83
C ALA A 310 -22.77 -1.51 -4.15
N ILE A 311 -23.43 -0.39 -3.86
CA ILE A 311 -24.76 -0.35 -3.23
C ILE A 311 -25.85 -0.69 -4.26
N GLU A 312 -25.69 -0.27 -5.52
CA GLU A 312 -26.68 -0.54 -6.58
C GLU A 312 -26.71 -2.03 -7.00
N ASN A 313 -25.55 -2.70 -7.00
CA ASN A 313 -25.47 -4.14 -7.23
C ASN A 313 -25.96 -4.99 -6.06
N LEU A 314 -26.00 -4.45 -4.83
CA LEU A 314 -26.53 -5.16 -3.66
C LEU A 314 -28.05 -5.05 -3.54
N LEU A 315 -28.66 -4.06 -4.19
CA LEU A 315 -30.10 -3.79 -4.16
C LEU A 315 -30.88 -4.44 -5.30
N GLN A 316 -30.19 -5.04 -6.28
CA GLN A 316 -30.83 -5.86 -7.30
C GLN A 316 -30.94 -7.30 -6.77
N GLU A 317 -32.01 -7.60 -6.03
CA GLU A 317 -32.43 -8.98 -5.84
C GLU A 317 -32.73 -9.62 -7.20
N PRO A 318 -32.38 -10.91 -7.41
CA PRO A 318 -32.66 -11.57 -8.66
C PRO A 318 -34.16 -11.82 -8.80
N ASP A 319 -34.82 -11.11 -9.71
CA ASP A 319 -36.14 -11.49 -10.19
C ASP A 319 -36.08 -12.92 -10.73
N SER A 320 -37.02 -13.72 -10.25
CA SER A 320 -37.14 -15.15 -10.48
C SER A 320 -37.66 -15.46 -11.88
N GLU A 321 -36.96 -16.33 -12.62
CA GLU A 321 -37.54 -17.31 -13.56
C GLU A 321 -36.72 -18.61 -13.56
#